data_AF-A0A2V6IGB8-F1
#
_entry.id   AF-A0A2V6IGB8-F1
#
_cell.length_a   1.000
_cell.length_b   1.000
_cell.length_c   1.000
_cell.angle_alpha   90.00
_cell.angle_beta   90.00
_cell.angle_gamma   90.00
#
_symmetry.space_group_name_H-M   'P 1'
#
loop_
_entity.id
_entity.type
_entity.pdbx_description
1 polymer ?
#
loop_
_entity_poly.entity_id
_entity_poly.type
_entity_poly.pdbx_seq_one_letter_code
_entity_poly.pdbx_strand_id
1 'polypeptide(L)' 'CAELAANLKAQGWTKDGSDLVTPASSILKRKRGDAALTIFVKPQNGGSEVKIFTEGLSWDEK' A
#
# COMPACT_ATOMS: atom_id res chain seq x y z
N CYS A 1 -10.01 6.03 -0.17
CA CYS A 1 -8.92 5.21 0.42
C CYS A 1 -9.04 4.94 1.93
N ALA A 2 -10.11 5.35 2.62
CA ALA A 2 -10.25 5.14 4.07
C ALA A 2 -10.44 3.65 4.44
N GLU A 3 -11.25 2.92 3.66
CA GLU A 3 -11.51 1.50 3.86
C GLU A 3 -10.24 0.63 3.69
N LEU A 4 -9.48 0.84 2.61
CA LEU A 4 -8.19 0.17 2.40
C LEU A 4 -7.23 0.43 3.56
N ALA A 5 -7.15 1.67 4.05
CA ALA A 5 -6.30 2.02 5.18
C ALA A 5 -6.75 1.34 6.48
N ALA A 6 -8.06 1.24 6.73
CA ALA A 6 -8.62 0.53 7.89
C ALA A 6 -8.32 -0.97 7.84
N ASN A 7 -8.49 -1.60 6.68
CA ASN A 7 -8.20 -3.02 6.49
C ASN A 7 -6.71 -3.34 6.67
N LEU A 8 -5.83 -2.49 6.14
CA LEU A 8 -4.38 -2.64 6.36
C LEU A 8 -4.02 -2.53 7.84
N LYS A 9 -4.61 -1.55 8.56
CA LYS A 9 -4.40 -1.40 10.00
C LYS A 9 -4.86 -2.63 10.78
N ALA A 10 -6.01 -3.21 10.44
CA ALA A 10 -6.50 -4.43 11.08
C ALA A 10 -5.56 -5.64 10.88
N GLN A 11 -4.78 -5.66 9.79
CA GLN A 11 -3.77 -6.69 9.51
C GLN A 11 -2.38 -6.38 10.08
N GLY A 12 -2.26 -5.36 10.94
CA GLY A 12 -1.03 -4.98 11.62
C GLY A 12 -0.11 -4.06 10.80
N TRP A 13 -0.55 -3.57 9.64
CA TRP A 13 0.21 -2.60 8.87
C TRP A 13 0.06 -1.19 9.44
N THR A 14 1.18 -0.50 9.65
CA THR A 14 1.22 0.88 10.15
C THR A 14 1.76 1.81 9.07
N LYS A 15 1.46 3.12 9.17
CA LYS A 15 2.01 4.11 8.23
C LYS A 15 3.53 4.17 8.36
N ASP A 16 4.20 4.23 7.23
CA ASP A 16 5.63 4.48 7.13
C ASP A 16 5.86 5.82 6.44
N GLY A 17 5.98 6.88 7.25
CA GLY A 17 5.98 8.26 6.77
C GLY A 17 4.59 8.75 6.32
N SER A 18 4.61 9.78 5.47
CA SER A 18 3.40 10.40 4.93
C SER A 18 2.96 9.75 3.63
N ASP A 19 1.65 9.55 3.49
CA ASP A 19 1.05 9.17 2.21
C ASP A 19 1.11 10.35 1.25
N LEU A 20 1.46 10.10 -0.01
CA LEU A 20 1.30 11.08 -1.08
C LEU A 20 -0.04 10.82 -1.74
N VAL A 21 -0.97 11.77 -1.69
CA VAL A 21 -2.28 11.64 -2.34
C VAL A 21 -2.50 12.88 -3.19
N THR A 22 -2.57 12.67 -4.51
CA THR A 22 -2.79 13.72 -5.52
C THR A 22 -3.86 13.25 -6.52
N PRO A 23 -4.46 14.14 -7.31
CA PRO A 23 -5.38 13.73 -8.37
C PRO A 23 -4.74 12.81 -9.43
N ALA A 24 -3.43 12.94 -9.65
CA ALA A 24 -2.70 12.16 -10.65
C ALA A 24 -2.19 10.80 -10.13
N SER A 25 -1.98 10.67 -8.83
CA SER A 25 -1.50 9.43 -8.21
C SER A 25 -1.65 9.42 -6.69
N SER A 26 -1.67 8.23 -6.12
CA SER A 26 -1.55 7.99 -4.68
C SER A 26 -0.44 6.99 -4.40
N ILE A 27 0.38 7.28 -3.39
CA ILE A 27 1.43 6.40 -2.88
C ILE A 27 1.17 6.20 -1.39
N LEU A 28 0.91 4.95 -1.02
CA LEU A 28 0.70 4.53 0.36
C LEU A 28 1.89 3.69 0.80
N LYS A 29 2.58 4.10 1.87
CA LYS A 29 3.72 3.37 2.43
C LYS A 29 3.36 2.79 3.79
N ARG A 30 3.56 1.49 3.95
CA ARG A 30 3.19 0.75 5.16
C ARG A 30 4.33 -0.13 5.62
N LYS A 31 4.42 -0.33 6.93
CA LYS A 31 5.36 -1.27 7.57
C LYS A 31 4.67 -2.21 8.54
N ARG A 32 5.20 -3.42 8.66
CA ARG A 32 4.78 -4.45 9.61
C ARG A 32 6.00 -5.25 10.06
N GLY A 33 6.54 -4.91 11.23
CA GLY A 33 7.87 -5.41 11.64
C GLY A 33 8.93 -4.90 10.65
N ASP A 34 9.77 -5.83 10.17
CA ASP A 34 10.81 -5.55 9.18
C ASP A 34 10.29 -5.58 7.73
N ALA A 35 9.01 -5.90 7.52
CA ALA A 35 8.40 -5.92 6.20
C ALA A 35 7.86 -4.55 5.78
N ALA A 36 8.03 -4.22 4.51
CA ALA A 36 7.51 -3.00 3.89
C ALA A 36 6.51 -3.32 2.78
N LEU A 37 5.50 -2.45 2.64
CA LEU A 37 4.47 -2.52 1.63
C LEU A 37 4.28 -1.12 1.04
N THR A 38 4.55 -0.97 -0.26
CA THR A 38 4.28 0.25 -1.02
C THR A 38 3.18 -0.02 -2.03
N ILE A 39 2.10 0.76 -1.96
CA ILE A 39 0.97 0.69 -2.90
C ILE A 39 0.97 1.98 -3.71
N PHE A 40 1.21 1.87 -5.01
CA PHE A 40 1.11 2.95 -5.97
C PHE A 40 -0.18 2.81 -6.77
N VAL A 41 -1.00 3.86 -6.80
CA VAL A 41 -2.26 3.90 -7.54
C VAL A 41 -2.23 5.11 -8.45
N LYS A 42 -2.53 4.95 -9.74
CA LYS A 42 -2.76 6.08 -10.64
C LYS A 42 -3.99 5.83 -11.53
N PRO A 43 -4.67 6.89 -12.01
CA PRO A 43 -5.73 6.73 -13.01
C PRO A 43 -5.19 6.10 -14.31
N GLN A 44 -5.98 5.21 -14.92
CA GLN A 44 -5.68 4.65 -16.25
C GLN A 44 -6.96 4.22 -16.95
N ASN A 45 -7.24 4.77 -18.14
CA ASN A 45 -8.37 4.41 -19.04
C ASN A 45 -9.74 4.29 -18.33
N GLY A 46 -10.11 5.28 -17.51
CA GLY A 46 -11.37 5.26 -16.77
C GLY A 46 -11.38 4.34 -15.53
N GLY A 47 -10.28 3.63 -15.27
CA GLY A 47 -10.04 2.86 -14.05
C GLY A 47 -8.77 3.33 -13.33
N SER A 48 -8.07 2.39 -12.69
CA SER A 48 -6.81 2.66 -12.00
C SER A 48 -5.79 1.56 -12.27
N GLU A 49 -4.53 1.93 -12.50
CA GLU A 49 -3.41 1.00 -12.40
C GLU A 49 -2.93 0.99 -10.95
N VAL A 50 -2.83 -0.21 -10.37
CA VAL A 50 -2.33 -0.43 -9.02
C VAL A 50 -1.05 -1.26 -9.11
N LYS A 51 0.05 -0.74 -8.56
CA LYS A 51 1.31 -1.46 -8.40
C LYS A 51 1.60 -1.66 -6.92
N ILE A 52 1.88 -2.90 -6.54
CA ILE A 52 2.14 -3.28 -5.16
C ILE A 52 3.57 -3.80 -5.10
N PHE A 53 4.36 -3.22 -4.21
CA PHE A 53 5.72 -3.65 -3.89
C PHE A 53 5.75 -4.14 -2.45
N THR A 54 6.28 -5.34 -2.24
CA THR A 54 6.47 -5.93 -0.92
C THR A 54 7.93 -6.30 -0.72
N GLU A 55 8.46 -5.96 0.44
CA GLU A 55 9.84 -6.28 0.84
C GLU A 55 9.80 -6.90 2.24
N GLY A 56 10.67 -7.88 2.50
CA GLY A 56 10.74 -8.55 3.80
C GLY A 56 9.54 -9.45 4.14
N LEU A 57 8.64 -9.72 3.19
CA LEU A 57 7.60 -10.75 3.33
C LEU A 57 8.10 -12.06 2.70
N SER A 58 8.06 -13.14 3.47
CA SER A 58 8.14 -14.49 2.90
C SER A 58 6.83 -14.79 2.17
N TRP A 59 6.98 -15.30 0.94
CA TRP A 59 5.90 -15.78 0.09
C TRP A 59 5.89 -17.30 0.02
N ASP A 60 6.71 -17.95 0.84
CA ASP A 60 6.78 -19.39 0.89
C ASP A 60 5.42 -19.93 1.36
N GLU A 61 4.96 -21.00 0.70
CA GLU A 61 3.79 -21.73 1.17
C GLU A 61 4.07 -22.26 2.58
N LYS A 62 3.14 -22.00 3.50
CA LYS A 62 3.19 -22.53 4.87
C LYS A 62 2.85 -24.01 4.91
#